data_AF-A0A514ZYG2-F1
#
_entry.id   AF-A0A514ZYG2-F1
#
_cell.length_a   1.000
_cell.length_b   1.000
_cell.length_c   1.000
_cell.angle_alpha   90.00
_cell.angle_beta   90.00
_cell.angle_gamma   90.00
#
_symmetry.space_group_name_H-M   'P 1'
#
loop_
_entity.id
_entity.type
_entity.pdbx_description
1 polymer ?
#
loop_
_entity_poly.entity_id
_entity_poly.type
_entity_poly.pdbx_seq_one_letter_code
_entity_poly.pdbx_strand_id
1 'polypeptide(L)'
;MPYQSPLHLLDSLQIEPSQLNPAGLVQVRKKILAEFNLTPDITIAVGNKQYTKDEALKAIDQLKELQHLNDHAAIFQDKPLLAWLENPTGAEFPIQSISDQHWSGQQSPFFDEILADGLQAYCSYLLKRRQFSTIIDPLALAFSLPDPLPYTLQETIYEFIQDITAQLEEAQKVPNHRRDPTTFGYIVYDDWADFLNSLPKSAFWHVVNDYCVAAVNYTVAVQHYLRDFVYEITHQLVRTNCDSGLKTTIQSNYQIYRENYHHKPGASETKSRSYGWVIWLVVVLIKLAIACSG
;
A
#
# COMPACT_ATOMS: atom_id res chain seq x y z
N MET A 1 10.47 -10.23 7.83
CA MET A 1 11.69 -9.41 8.09
C MET A 1 12.17 -8.94 6.74
N PRO A 2 12.71 -7.71 6.58
CA PRO A 2 13.16 -7.25 5.28
C PRO A 2 14.24 -8.19 4.74
N TYR A 3 14.30 -8.32 3.42
CA TYR A 3 15.34 -9.09 2.75
C TYR A 3 16.72 -8.55 3.18
N GLN A 4 17.70 -9.44 3.26
CA GLN A 4 19.08 -9.08 3.54
C GLN A 4 19.96 -9.83 2.57
N SER A 5 20.66 -9.11 1.70
CA SER A 5 21.49 -9.75 0.70
C SER A 5 22.68 -10.44 1.36
N PRO A 6 22.90 -11.73 1.10
CA PRO A 6 24.08 -12.43 1.58
C PRO A 6 25.35 -11.98 0.83
N LEU A 7 25.20 -11.19 -0.24
CA LEU A 7 26.28 -10.75 -1.12
C LEU A 7 26.96 -9.45 -0.67
N HIS A 8 26.52 -8.82 0.42
CA HIS A 8 27.18 -7.62 0.99
C HIS A 8 28.66 -7.81 1.31
N LEU A 9 29.08 -9.05 1.58
CA LEU A 9 30.49 -9.37 1.79
C LEU A 9 31.38 -9.09 0.55
N LEU A 10 30.77 -8.92 -0.63
CA LEU A 10 31.47 -8.71 -1.89
C LEU A 10 31.68 -7.24 -2.24
N ASP A 11 30.94 -6.30 -1.62
CA ASP A 11 31.03 -4.87 -1.94
C ASP A 11 32.43 -4.30 -1.68
N SER A 12 33.14 -4.83 -0.67
CA SER A 12 34.53 -4.44 -0.34
C SER A 12 35.57 -5.04 -1.27
N LEU A 13 35.24 -6.16 -1.93
CA LEU A 13 36.19 -6.98 -2.68
C LEU A 13 36.22 -6.64 -4.18
N GLN A 14 35.39 -5.68 -4.61
CA GLN A 14 35.25 -5.26 -6.02
C GLN A 14 35.03 -6.45 -6.96
N ILE A 15 34.29 -7.46 -6.50
CA ILE A 15 34.00 -8.65 -7.28
C ILE A 15 32.87 -8.31 -8.22
N GLU A 16 33.13 -8.43 -9.51
CA GLU A 16 32.07 -8.27 -10.48
C GLU A 16 31.04 -9.39 -10.33
N PRO A 17 29.75 -9.06 -10.37
CA PRO A 17 28.72 -10.05 -10.11
C PRO A 17 28.57 -11.10 -11.23
N SER A 18 29.17 -10.87 -12.41
CA SER A 18 29.41 -11.90 -13.43
C SER A 18 30.30 -13.07 -12.94
N GLN A 19 31.07 -12.84 -11.87
CA GLN A 19 31.91 -13.83 -11.19
C GLN A 19 31.14 -14.61 -10.10
N LEU A 20 29.83 -14.40 -9.93
CA LEU A 20 29.02 -15.10 -8.91
C LEU A 20 28.42 -16.40 -9.44
N ASN A 21 29.29 -17.25 -9.97
CA ASN A 21 28.99 -18.65 -10.27
C ASN A 21 29.92 -19.55 -9.42
N PRO A 22 29.67 -20.88 -9.32
CA PRO A 22 30.48 -21.75 -8.46
C PRO A 22 32.00 -21.67 -8.72
N ALA A 23 32.41 -21.52 -9.99
CA ALA A 23 33.82 -21.37 -10.36
C ALA A 23 34.38 -20.00 -9.95
N GLY A 24 33.59 -18.94 -10.09
CA GLY A 24 33.95 -17.60 -9.68
C GLY A 24 33.97 -17.45 -8.15
N LEU A 25 33.09 -18.09 -7.39
CA LEU A 25 33.19 -18.16 -5.91
C LEU A 25 34.51 -18.80 -5.45
N VAL A 26 35.04 -19.79 -6.19
CA VAL A 26 36.38 -20.33 -5.92
C VAL A 26 37.47 -19.28 -6.18
N GLN A 27 37.33 -18.45 -7.21
CA GLN A 27 38.26 -17.34 -7.48
C GLN A 27 38.15 -16.25 -6.42
N VAL A 28 36.95 -15.90 -6.00
CA VAL A 28 36.66 -14.98 -4.89
C VAL A 28 37.34 -15.46 -3.61
N ARG A 29 37.21 -16.75 -3.27
CA ARG A 29 37.91 -17.36 -2.13
C ARG A 29 39.42 -17.17 -2.21
N LYS A 30 40.02 -17.37 -3.39
CA LYS A 30 41.45 -17.17 -3.60
C LYS A 30 41.85 -15.69 -3.46
N LYS A 31 41.03 -14.76 -3.98
CA LYS A 31 41.26 -13.31 -3.84
C LYS A 31 41.20 -12.87 -2.38
N ILE A 32 40.19 -13.28 -1.62
CA ILE A 32 40.10 -12.98 -0.18
C ILE A 32 41.33 -13.51 0.57
N LEU A 33 41.71 -14.77 0.31
CA LEU A 33 42.91 -15.35 0.95
C LEU A 33 44.18 -14.57 0.60
N ALA A 34 44.29 -14.06 -0.63
CA ALA A 34 45.42 -13.24 -1.04
C ALA A 34 45.41 -11.87 -0.33
N GLU A 35 44.26 -11.19 -0.27
CA GLU A 35 44.07 -9.94 0.50
C GLU A 35 44.52 -10.10 1.95
N PHE A 36 44.02 -11.08 2.68
CA PHE A 36 44.42 -11.34 4.08
C PHE A 36 45.90 -11.70 4.26
N ASN A 37 46.58 -12.20 3.24
CA ASN A 37 48.01 -12.49 3.31
C ASN A 37 48.87 -11.25 2.98
N LEU A 38 48.29 -10.24 2.31
CA LEU A 38 48.96 -8.99 1.92
C LEU A 38 48.74 -7.89 2.95
N THR A 39 47.63 -7.92 3.69
CA THR A 39 47.32 -6.95 4.74
C THR A 39 47.92 -7.40 6.08
N PRO A 40 48.63 -6.54 6.82
CA PRO A 40 49.13 -6.87 8.17
C PRO A 40 48.00 -6.98 9.22
N ASP A 41 46.80 -6.51 8.89
CA ASP A 41 45.63 -6.52 9.75
C ASP A 41 44.94 -7.90 9.76
N ILE A 42 44.48 -8.31 10.95
CA ILE A 42 43.81 -9.61 11.17
C ILE A 42 42.36 -9.60 10.64
N THR A 43 41.81 -8.40 10.37
CA THR A 43 40.44 -8.19 9.94
C THR A 43 40.37 -7.34 8.68
N ILE A 44 39.38 -7.62 7.83
CA ILE A 44 38.99 -6.75 6.71
C ILE A 44 37.68 -6.05 7.05
N ALA A 45 37.59 -4.76 6.76
CA ALA A 45 36.34 -4.01 6.90
C ALA A 45 35.48 -4.20 5.64
N VAL A 46 34.24 -4.68 5.82
CA VAL A 46 33.26 -4.83 4.74
C VAL A 46 31.97 -4.11 5.14
N GLY A 47 31.72 -2.96 4.50
CA GLY A 47 30.67 -2.05 4.90
C GLY A 47 30.86 -1.60 6.36
N ASN A 48 29.85 -1.86 7.20
CA ASN A 48 29.85 -1.47 8.62
C ASN A 48 30.30 -2.62 9.56
N LYS A 49 30.80 -3.74 9.01
CA LYS A 49 31.23 -4.91 9.79
C LYS A 49 32.70 -5.23 9.53
N GLN A 50 33.40 -5.69 10.56
CA GLN A 50 34.74 -6.26 10.42
C GLN A 50 34.63 -7.78 10.37
N TYR A 51 35.38 -8.38 9.45
CA TYR A 51 35.44 -9.82 9.26
C TYR A 51 36.86 -10.31 9.50
N THR A 52 36.99 -11.35 10.30
CA THR A 52 38.21 -12.17 10.36
C THR A 52 38.32 -13.05 9.13
N LYS A 53 39.52 -13.59 8.89
CA LYS A 53 39.78 -14.53 7.79
C LYS A 53 38.82 -15.72 7.80
N ASP A 54 38.60 -16.31 8.97
CA ASP A 54 37.74 -17.49 9.11
C ASP A 54 36.27 -17.15 8.88
N GLU A 55 35.80 -15.98 9.34
CA GLU A 55 34.44 -15.50 9.09
C GLU A 55 34.19 -15.23 7.61
N ALA A 56 35.14 -14.59 6.91
CA ALA A 56 35.04 -14.34 5.48
C ALA A 56 35.01 -15.64 4.66
N LEU A 57 35.87 -16.61 5.00
CA LEU A 57 35.88 -17.93 4.36
C LEU A 57 34.58 -18.70 4.61
N LYS A 58 34.08 -18.68 5.84
CA LYS A 58 32.81 -19.31 6.20
C LYS A 58 31.64 -18.67 5.44
N ALA A 59 31.66 -17.35 5.27
CA ALA A 59 30.62 -16.65 4.52
C ALA A 59 30.65 -17.01 3.03
N ILE A 60 31.83 -17.17 2.40
CA ILE A 60 31.92 -17.69 1.03
C ILE A 60 31.40 -19.12 0.93
N ASP A 61 31.77 -19.99 1.87
CA ASP A 61 31.32 -21.38 1.81
C ASP A 61 29.80 -21.47 2.00
N GLN A 62 29.20 -20.59 2.81
CA GLN A 62 27.75 -20.41 2.87
C GLN A 62 27.15 -19.93 1.54
N LEU A 63 27.81 -19.02 0.81
CA LEU A 63 27.36 -18.59 -0.52
C LEU A 63 27.35 -19.72 -1.55
N LYS A 64 28.23 -20.72 -1.44
CA LYS A 64 28.23 -21.88 -2.35
C LYS A 64 27.04 -22.80 -2.13
N GLU A 65 26.57 -22.87 -0.90
CA GLU A 65 25.41 -23.69 -0.51
C GLU A 65 24.09 -22.92 -0.65
N LEU A 66 24.17 -21.62 -0.93
CA LEU A 66 23.02 -20.73 -1.08
C LEU A 66 22.22 -21.12 -2.33
N GLN A 67 20.96 -21.47 -2.11
CA GLN A 67 20.00 -21.62 -3.19
C GLN A 67 19.74 -20.27 -3.86
N HIS A 68 19.36 -20.27 -5.14
CA HIS A 68 19.02 -19.02 -5.85
C HIS A 68 20.15 -17.99 -5.92
N LEU A 69 21.43 -18.41 -5.90
CA LEU A 69 22.58 -17.51 -5.95
C LEU A 69 22.53 -16.52 -7.13
N ASN A 70 22.05 -16.97 -8.30
CA ASN A 70 21.90 -16.11 -9.48
C ASN A 70 20.87 -14.99 -9.25
N ASP A 71 19.77 -15.29 -8.56
CA ASP A 71 18.71 -14.33 -8.26
C ASP A 71 19.20 -13.31 -7.23
N HIS A 72 19.87 -13.78 -6.18
CA HIS A 72 20.57 -12.91 -5.24
C HIS A 72 21.57 -11.98 -5.95
N ALA A 73 22.34 -12.52 -6.90
CA ALA A 73 23.31 -11.75 -7.67
C ALA A 73 22.65 -10.71 -8.59
N ALA A 74 21.49 -11.03 -9.18
CA ALA A 74 20.71 -10.10 -9.98
C ALA A 74 20.13 -8.97 -9.14
N ILE A 75 19.54 -9.28 -7.97
CA ILE A 75 19.08 -8.27 -7.01
C ILE A 75 20.24 -7.38 -6.56
N PHE A 76 21.39 -7.98 -6.25
CA PHE A 76 22.55 -7.26 -5.75
C PHE A 76 23.20 -6.31 -6.78
N GLN A 77 23.07 -6.64 -8.07
CA GLN A 77 23.48 -5.77 -9.18
C GLN A 77 22.64 -4.50 -9.28
N ASP A 78 21.34 -4.62 -9.00
CA ASP A 78 20.42 -3.50 -9.02
C ASP A 78 20.42 -2.79 -7.65
N LYS A 79 21.34 -1.85 -7.48
CA LYS A 79 21.52 -1.13 -6.20
C LYS A 79 20.25 -0.41 -5.70
N PRO A 80 19.45 0.27 -6.56
CA PRO A 80 18.15 0.81 -6.15
C PRO A 80 17.20 -0.26 -5.61
N LEU A 81 17.05 -1.38 -6.33
CA LEU A 81 16.19 -2.48 -5.91
C LEU A 81 16.65 -3.10 -4.59
N LEU A 82 17.96 -3.36 -4.47
CA LEU A 82 18.56 -3.89 -3.25
C LEU A 82 18.30 -2.97 -2.06
N ALA A 83 18.59 -1.67 -2.19
CA ALA A 83 18.41 -0.70 -1.12
C ALA A 83 16.95 -0.66 -0.64
N TRP A 84 16.00 -0.77 -1.57
CA TRP A 84 14.58 -0.84 -1.25
C TRP A 84 14.19 -2.17 -0.60
N LEU A 85 14.60 -3.32 -1.13
CA LEU A 85 14.26 -4.63 -0.53
C LEU A 85 14.79 -4.78 0.91
N GLU A 86 15.93 -4.17 1.21
CA GLU A 86 16.53 -4.20 2.55
C GLU A 86 15.94 -3.16 3.50
N ASN A 87 15.39 -2.08 2.97
CA ASN A 87 14.71 -1.05 3.74
C ASN A 87 13.46 -0.51 3.02
N PRO A 88 12.38 -1.30 2.93
CA PRO A 88 11.25 -0.99 2.05
C PRO A 88 10.56 0.33 2.37
N THR A 89 10.63 0.79 3.62
CA THR A 89 9.94 2.01 4.10
C THR A 89 10.82 3.26 4.12
N GLY A 90 12.14 3.10 3.95
CA GLY A 90 13.11 4.19 4.05
C GLY A 90 13.80 4.55 2.74
N ALA A 91 13.75 3.67 1.73
CA ALA A 91 14.28 3.94 0.40
C ALA A 91 13.17 4.33 -0.60
N GLU A 92 13.56 4.94 -1.72
CA GLU A 92 12.66 5.26 -2.84
C GLU A 92 12.17 3.97 -3.52
N PHE A 93 10.90 3.94 -3.92
CA PHE A 93 10.29 2.78 -4.58
C PHE A 93 10.81 2.61 -6.01
N PRO A 94 11.55 1.52 -6.32
CA PRO A 94 12.29 1.41 -7.58
C PRO A 94 11.43 0.75 -8.66
N ILE A 95 10.34 1.42 -9.06
CA ILE A 95 9.34 0.87 -9.99
C ILE A 95 9.93 0.40 -11.32
N GLN A 96 10.92 1.13 -11.86
CA GLN A 96 11.58 0.78 -13.12
C GLN A 96 12.38 -0.51 -12.98
N SER A 97 13.22 -0.62 -11.94
CA SER A 97 14.00 -1.82 -11.62
C SER A 97 13.10 -3.06 -11.49
N ILE A 98 12.00 -2.92 -10.74
CA ILE A 98 11.08 -4.04 -10.55
C ILE A 98 10.40 -4.40 -11.87
N SER A 99 9.97 -3.42 -12.66
CA SER A 99 9.35 -3.67 -13.95
C SER A 99 10.30 -4.37 -14.92
N ASP A 100 11.56 -3.94 -14.98
CA ASP A 100 12.57 -4.52 -15.86
C ASP A 100 12.86 -5.98 -15.48
N GLN A 101 12.97 -6.29 -14.18
CA GLN A 101 13.19 -7.67 -13.74
C GLN A 101 11.94 -8.54 -13.88
N HIS A 102 10.79 -8.07 -13.40
CA HIS A 102 9.54 -8.83 -13.39
C HIS A 102 9.06 -9.09 -14.83
N TRP A 103 9.11 -8.13 -15.74
CA TRP A 103 8.58 -8.30 -17.10
C TRP A 103 9.58 -8.81 -18.14
N SER A 104 10.85 -9.03 -17.77
CA SER A 104 11.87 -9.62 -18.66
C SER A 104 11.64 -11.09 -19.03
N GLY A 105 10.71 -11.78 -18.34
CA GLY A 105 10.50 -13.22 -18.49
C GLY A 105 11.56 -14.08 -17.80
N GLN A 106 12.46 -13.49 -17.01
CA GLN A 106 13.43 -14.18 -16.16
C GLN A 106 12.97 -14.32 -14.70
N GLN A 107 11.66 -14.17 -14.44
CA GLN A 107 11.10 -14.31 -13.09
C GLN A 107 11.44 -15.67 -12.48
N SER A 108 11.99 -15.63 -11.27
CA SER A 108 12.07 -16.80 -10.41
C SER A 108 11.04 -16.69 -9.29
N PRO A 109 10.42 -17.81 -8.86
CA PRO A 109 9.49 -17.80 -7.71
C PRO A 109 10.11 -17.17 -6.44
N PHE A 110 11.43 -17.35 -6.28
CA PHE A 110 12.19 -16.77 -5.19
C PHE A 110 12.18 -15.22 -5.21
N PHE A 111 12.30 -14.62 -6.41
CA PHE A 111 12.21 -13.16 -6.55
C PHE A 111 10.81 -12.65 -6.17
N ASP A 112 9.76 -13.33 -6.63
CA ASP A 112 8.38 -12.94 -6.34
C ASP A 112 8.07 -13.02 -4.85
N GLU A 113 8.58 -14.03 -4.13
CA GLU A 113 8.45 -14.15 -2.67
C GLU A 113 9.10 -12.97 -1.94
N ILE A 114 10.33 -12.62 -2.29
CA ILE A 114 11.04 -11.47 -1.69
C ILE A 114 10.33 -10.15 -2.02
N LEU A 115 9.88 -10.01 -3.26
CA LEU A 115 9.17 -8.83 -3.71
C LEU A 115 7.83 -8.69 -2.98
N ALA A 116 7.09 -9.78 -2.78
CA ALA A 116 5.83 -9.79 -2.04
C ALA A 116 6.02 -9.29 -0.61
N ASP A 117 7.04 -9.79 0.10
CA ASP A 117 7.37 -9.35 1.47
C ASP A 117 7.71 -7.85 1.53
N GLY A 118 8.51 -7.37 0.57
CA GLY A 118 8.89 -5.96 0.45
C GLY A 118 7.68 -5.06 0.17
N LEU A 119 6.83 -5.45 -0.78
CA LEU A 119 5.61 -4.74 -1.15
C LEU A 119 4.60 -4.73 0.00
N GLN A 120 4.42 -5.85 0.70
CA GLN A 120 3.54 -5.90 1.86
C GLN A 120 3.99 -4.89 2.92
N ALA A 121 5.28 -4.87 3.27
CA ALA A 121 5.83 -3.94 4.25
C ALA A 121 5.64 -2.48 3.82
N TYR A 122 5.92 -2.18 2.54
CA TYR A 122 5.83 -0.84 1.99
C TYR A 122 4.38 -0.34 1.88
N CYS A 123 3.48 -1.14 1.29
CA CYS A 123 2.05 -0.81 1.20
C CYS A 123 1.44 -0.64 2.59
N SER A 124 1.76 -1.51 3.56
CA SER A 124 1.28 -1.37 4.94
C SER A 124 1.75 -0.06 5.58
N TYR A 125 2.99 0.36 5.30
CA TYR A 125 3.52 1.63 5.76
C TYR A 125 2.79 2.82 5.15
N LEU A 126 2.55 2.80 3.82
CA LEU A 126 1.82 3.85 3.11
C LEU A 126 0.36 3.95 3.59
N LEU A 127 -0.33 2.83 3.83
CA LEU A 127 -1.69 2.79 4.40
C LEU A 127 -1.73 3.45 5.78
N LYS A 128 -0.81 3.09 6.68
CA LYS A 128 -0.74 3.68 8.03
C LYS A 128 -0.48 5.18 8.00
N ARG A 129 0.28 5.65 7.01
CA ARG A 129 0.54 7.08 6.79
C ARG A 129 -0.49 7.78 5.92
N ARG A 130 -1.53 7.06 5.44
CA ARG A 130 -2.60 7.59 4.60
C ARG A 130 -2.09 8.20 3.29
N GLN A 131 -1.00 7.65 2.75
CA GLN A 131 -0.40 8.10 1.49
C GLN A 131 -1.02 7.36 0.30
N PHE A 132 -2.32 7.58 0.06
CA PHE A 132 -3.09 6.75 -0.88
C PHE A 132 -2.81 7.05 -2.36
N SER A 133 -2.31 8.24 -2.71
CA SER A 133 -1.86 8.51 -4.07
C SER A 133 -0.57 7.74 -4.41
N THR A 134 0.34 7.62 -3.45
CA THR A 134 1.62 6.93 -3.61
C THR A 134 1.49 5.40 -3.61
N ILE A 135 0.47 4.85 -2.96
CA ILE A 135 0.31 3.39 -2.83
C ILE A 135 -0.17 2.70 -4.11
N ILE A 136 -0.73 3.44 -5.08
CA ILE A 136 -1.40 2.87 -6.26
C ILE A 136 -0.47 1.95 -7.05
N ASP A 137 0.72 2.42 -7.43
CA ASP A 137 1.64 1.62 -8.25
C ASP A 137 2.21 0.39 -7.51
N PRO A 138 2.72 0.52 -6.26
CA PRO A 138 3.13 -0.65 -5.47
C PRO A 138 2.03 -1.70 -5.31
N LEU A 139 0.79 -1.25 -5.15
CA LEU A 139 -0.34 -2.12 -4.89
C LEU A 139 -0.84 -2.82 -6.16
N ALA A 140 -0.81 -2.14 -7.31
CA ALA A 140 -1.04 -2.75 -8.60
C ALA A 140 -0.02 -3.86 -8.89
N LEU A 141 1.26 -3.62 -8.59
CA LEU A 141 2.31 -4.62 -8.70
C LEU A 141 2.12 -5.78 -7.70
N ALA A 142 1.76 -5.49 -6.45
CA ALA A 142 1.55 -6.53 -5.45
C ALA A 142 0.42 -7.49 -5.86
N PHE A 143 -0.65 -6.97 -6.48
CA PHE A 143 -1.75 -7.78 -6.97
C PHE A 143 -1.51 -8.42 -8.35
N SER A 144 -0.40 -8.11 -9.02
CA SER A 144 0.00 -8.86 -10.22
C SER A 144 0.84 -10.11 -9.90
N LEU A 145 1.29 -10.26 -8.66
CA LEU A 145 2.03 -11.44 -8.22
C LEU A 145 1.12 -12.69 -8.18
N PRO A 146 1.69 -13.89 -8.40
CA PRO A 146 0.91 -15.13 -8.38
C PRO A 146 0.37 -15.46 -6.99
N ASP A 147 -0.82 -16.06 -6.94
CA ASP A 147 -1.37 -16.58 -5.70
C ASP A 147 -0.43 -17.63 -5.07
N PRO A 148 -0.31 -17.68 -3.73
CA PRO A 148 -1.06 -16.91 -2.72
C PRO A 148 -0.35 -15.64 -2.23
N LEU A 149 0.71 -15.18 -2.90
CA LEU A 149 1.60 -14.12 -2.41
C LEU A 149 0.87 -12.82 -2.00
N PRO A 150 -0.17 -12.35 -2.72
CA PRO A 150 -0.85 -11.10 -2.37
C PRO A 150 -1.78 -11.20 -1.14
N TYR A 151 -2.08 -12.41 -0.64
CA TYR A 151 -3.17 -12.62 0.31
C TYR A 151 -3.02 -11.87 1.63
N THR A 152 -1.81 -11.82 2.20
CA THR A 152 -1.61 -11.13 3.48
C THR A 152 -1.77 -9.61 3.35
N LEU A 153 -1.34 -9.03 2.21
CA LEU A 153 -1.59 -7.63 1.92
C LEU A 153 -3.09 -7.39 1.67
N GLN A 154 -3.75 -8.30 0.96
CA GLN A 154 -5.19 -8.22 0.72
C GLN A 154 -5.98 -8.18 2.04
N GLU A 155 -5.66 -9.07 2.98
CA GLU A 155 -6.27 -9.11 4.31
C GLU A 155 -6.02 -7.80 5.08
N THR A 156 -4.79 -7.28 5.04
CA THR A 156 -4.43 -6.00 5.67
C THR A 156 -5.28 -4.84 5.14
N ILE A 157 -5.46 -4.75 3.82
CA ILE A 157 -6.28 -3.70 3.19
C ILE A 157 -7.76 -3.90 3.55
N TYR A 158 -8.22 -5.15 3.56
CA TYR A 158 -9.61 -5.48 3.87
C TYR A 158 -9.96 -5.05 5.30
N GLU A 159 -9.15 -5.44 6.28
CA GLU A 159 -9.29 -5.03 7.68
C GLU A 159 -9.23 -3.51 7.84
N PHE A 160 -8.32 -2.85 7.11
CA PHE A 160 -8.20 -1.39 7.15
C PHE A 160 -9.48 -0.70 6.69
N ILE A 161 -10.10 -1.13 5.58
CA ILE A 161 -11.37 -0.55 5.11
C ILE A 161 -12.50 -0.89 6.09
N GLN A 162 -12.54 -2.10 6.63
CA GLN A 162 -13.55 -2.48 7.64
C GLN A 162 -13.47 -1.63 8.91
N ASP A 163 -12.26 -1.36 9.42
CA ASP A 163 -12.05 -0.50 10.58
C ASP A 163 -12.55 0.92 10.32
N ILE A 164 -12.27 1.47 9.12
CA ILE A 164 -12.79 2.79 8.72
C ILE A 164 -14.32 2.79 8.65
N THR A 165 -14.92 1.75 8.06
CA THR A 165 -16.37 1.57 7.98
C THR A 165 -16.99 1.56 9.38
N ALA A 166 -16.43 0.77 10.31
CA ALA A 166 -16.90 0.71 11.69
C ALA A 166 -16.76 2.07 12.42
N GLN A 167 -15.66 2.79 12.19
CA GLN A 167 -15.48 4.14 12.75
C GLN A 167 -16.53 5.13 12.23
N LEU A 168 -16.90 5.06 10.95
CA LEU A 168 -17.97 5.89 10.36
C LEU A 168 -19.34 5.54 10.94
N GLU A 169 -19.65 4.25 11.10
CA GLU A 169 -20.90 3.80 11.72
C GLU A 169 -21.03 4.26 13.18
N GLU A 170 -19.92 4.28 13.92
CA GLU A 170 -19.93 4.78 15.29
C GLU A 170 -20.04 6.31 15.34
N ALA A 171 -19.29 7.02 14.49
CA ALA A 171 -19.40 8.47 14.36
C ALA A 171 -20.79 8.92 13.89
N GLN A 172 -21.50 8.07 13.13
CA GLN A 172 -22.89 8.32 12.75
C GLN A 172 -23.82 8.34 13.99
N LYS A 173 -23.62 7.43 14.94
CA LYS A 173 -24.46 7.33 16.15
C LYS A 173 -24.17 8.47 17.14
N VAL A 174 -22.90 8.84 17.27
CA VAL A 174 -22.46 9.88 18.20
C VAL A 174 -21.49 10.85 17.49
N PRO A 175 -22.03 11.78 16.66
CA PRO A 175 -21.19 12.72 15.91
C PRO A 175 -20.36 13.64 16.79
N ASN A 176 -19.09 13.84 16.43
CA ASN A 176 -18.21 14.80 17.10
C ASN A 176 -17.65 15.81 16.10
N HIS A 177 -18.37 16.92 15.94
CA HIS A 177 -18.04 17.98 14.99
C HIS A 177 -16.63 18.59 15.13
N ARG A 178 -15.94 18.40 16.26
CA ARG A 178 -14.55 18.86 16.44
C ARG A 178 -13.53 17.80 16.06
N ARG A 179 -13.84 16.52 16.33
CA ARG A 179 -12.90 15.41 16.14
C ARG A 179 -13.00 14.82 14.75
N ASP A 180 -14.21 14.69 14.22
CA ASP A 180 -14.46 13.94 12.99
C ASP A 180 -13.71 14.50 11.76
N PRO A 181 -13.64 15.83 11.53
CA PRO A 181 -12.87 16.36 10.39
C PRO A 181 -11.37 16.01 10.48
N THR A 182 -10.82 15.93 11.69
CA THR A 182 -9.43 15.50 11.90
C THR A 182 -9.27 14.00 11.72
N THR A 183 -10.22 13.21 12.23
CA THR A 183 -10.19 11.75 12.13
C THR A 183 -10.32 11.29 10.69
N PHE A 184 -11.30 11.81 9.95
CA PHE A 184 -11.68 11.40 8.59
C PHE A 184 -11.18 12.35 7.49
N GLY A 185 -10.36 13.36 7.82
CA GLY A 185 -9.86 14.34 6.85
C GLY A 185 -9.16 13.71 5.65
N TYR A 186 -8.52 12.55 5.84
CA TYR A 186 -7.87 11.81 4.77
C TYR A 186 -8.82 11.32 3.67
N ILE A 187 -10.09 11.06 4.00
CA ILE A 187 -11.11 10.69 3.01
C ILE A 187 -11.25 11.82 1.98
N VAL A 188 -11.14 13.06 2.44
CA VAL A 188 -11.31 14.27 1.63
C VAL A 188 -10.04 14.61 0.85
N TYR A 189 -8.89 14.65 1.53
CA TYR A 189 -7.69 15.31 1.01
C TYR A 189 -6.65 14.36 0.40
N ASP A 190 -6.72 13.06 0.65
CA ASP A 190 -5.63 12.13 0.33
C ASP A 190 -5.99 11.15 -0.81
N ASP A 191 -6.70 11.57 -1.87
CA ASP A 191 -7.02 10.70 -3.04
C ASP A 191 -7.66 9.33 -2.71
N TRP A 192 -8.43 9.29 -1.63
CA TRP A 192 -9.07 8.07 -1.11
C TRP A 192 -9.91 7.32 -2.16
N ALA A 193 -10.65 8.04 -3.00
CA ALA A 193 -11.48 7.42 -4.04
C ALA A 193 -10.63 6.69 -5.09
N ASP A 194 -9.47 7.23 -5.46
CA ASP A 194 -8.60 6.62 -6.46
C ASP A 194 -7.95 5.34 -5.91
N PHE A 195 -7.58 5.34 -4.62
CA PHE A 195 -7.13 4.13 -3.93
C PHE A 195 -8.20 3.04 -3.88
N LEU A 196 -9.44 3.36 -3.48
CA LEU A 196 -10.51 2.36 -3.49
C LEU A 196 -10.78 1.82 -4.90
N ASN A 197 -10.64 2.68 -5.91
CA ASN A 197 -10.82 2.32 -7.32
C ASN A 197 -9.69 1.49 -7.91
N SER A 198 -8.48 1.53 -7.32
CA SER A 198 -7.34 0.71 -7.74
C SER A 198 -7.40 -0.71 -7.18
N LEU A 199 -8.30 -1.01 -6.25
CA LEU A 199 -8.43 -2.35 -5.65
C LEU A 199 -9.10 -3.35 -6.62
N PRO A 200 -8.66 -4.63 -6.62
CA PRO A 200 -9.31 -5.68 -7.39
C PRO A 200 -10.78 -5.87 -6.99
N LYS A 201 -11.71 -5.64 -7.92
CA LYS A 201 -13.15 -5.75 -7.64
C LYS A 201 -13.55 -7.13 -7.13
N SER A 202 -12.95 -8.20 -7.65
CA SER A 202 -13.25 -9.58 -7.21
C SER A 202 -13.05 -9.79 -5.71
N ALA A 203 -12.09 -9.10 -5.10
CA ALA A 203 -11.75 -9.23 -3.69
C ALA A 203 -12.42 -8.17 -2.80
N PHE A 204 -12.55 -6.93 -3.30
CA PHE A 204 -12.90 -5.79 -2.46
C PHE A 204 -14.30 -5.20 -2.71
N TRP A 205 -15.06 -5.71 -3.69
CA TRP A 205 -16.35 -5.11 -4.06
C TRP A 205 -17.30 -4.95 -2.87
N HIS A 206 -17.45 -5.98 -2.04
CA HIS A 206 -18.37 -5.94 -0.91
C HIS A 206 -17.94 -4.92 0.15
N VAL A 207 -16.68 -4.97 0.60
CA VAL A 207 -16.19 -4.06 1.65
C VAL A 207 -16.18 -2.59 1.21
N VAL A 208 -15.93 -2.33 -0.07
CA VAL A 208 -16.01 -0.96 -0.64
C VAL A 208 -17.47 -0.46 -0.66
N ASN A 209 -18.44 -1.32 -0.97
CA ASN A 209 -19.85 -0.95 -0.91
C ASN A 209 -20.31 -0.69 0.53
N ASP A 210 -19.90 -1.52 1.49
CA ASP A 210 -20.20 -1.32 2.92
C ASP A 210 -19.65 0.02 3.42
N TYR A 211 -18.39 0.33 3.07
CA TYR A 211 -17.79 1.64 3.31
C TYR A 211 -18.64 2.77 2.72
N CYS A 212 -19.06 2.66 1.45
CA CYS A 212 -19.84 3.70 0.79
C CYS A 212 -21.20 3.92 1.48
N VAL A 213 -21.86 2.85 1.94
CA VAL A 213 -23.11 2.95 2.70
C VAL A 213 -22.88 3.65 4.04
N ALA A 214 -21.85 3.25 4.79
CA ALA A 214 -21.50 3.87 6.07
C ALA A 214 -21.16 5.36 5.91
N ALA A 215 -20.39 5.71 4.88
CA ALA A 215 -20.02 7.08 4.58
C ALA A 215 -21.24 7.94 4.19
N VAL A 216 -22.16 7.43 3.35
CA VAL A 216 -23.41 8.13 3.04
C VAL A 216 -24.23 8.38 4.31
N ASN A 217 -24.42 7.35 5.13
CA ASN A 217 -25.19 7.46 6.36
C ASN A 217 -24.55 8.45 7.35
N TYR A 218 -23.22 8.44 7.47
CA TYR A 218 -22.46 9.40 8.25
C TYR A 218 -22.70 10.83 7.75
N THR A 219 -22.57 11.08 6.44
CA THR A 219 -22.77 12.43 5.88
C THR A 219 -24.17 12.98 6.16
N VAL A 220 -25.20 12.14 6.08
CA VAL A 220 -26.59 12.50 6.41
C VAL A 220 -26.73 12.87 7.90
N ALA A 221 -26.03 12.19 8.80
CA ALA A 221 -26.08 12.47 10.23
C ALA A 221 -25.44 13.82 10.60
N VAL A 222 -24.38 14.22 9.90
CA VAL A 222 -23.58 15.40 10.26
C VAL A 222 -23.76 16.63 9.36
N GLN A 223 -24.56 16.51 8.28
CA GLN A 223 -24.76 17.54 7.25
C GLN A 223 -25.14 18.94 7.78
N HIS A 224 -25.83 19.03 8.91
CA HIS A 224 -26.27 20.31 9.46
C HIS A 224 -25.14 21.05 10.21
N TYR A 225 -24.13 20.32 10.68
CA TYR A 225 -23.03 20.85 11.51
C TYR A 225 -21.73 20.99 10.73
N LEU A 226 -21.50 20.12 9.74
CA LEU A 226 -20.24 19.99 9.00
C LEU A 226 -20.46 20.09 7.48
N ARG A 227 -21.12 21.15 7.01
CA ARG A 227 -21.54 21.29 5.60
C ARG A 227 -20.37 21.13 4.61
N ASP A 228 -19.29 21.87 4.84
CA ASP A 228 -18.15 21.85 3.92
C ASP A 228 -17.49 20.48 3.88
N PHE A 229 -17.31 19.87 5.04
CA PHE A 229 -16.74 18.54 5.16
C PHE A 229 -17.61 17.46 4.51
N VAL A 230 -18.94 17.56 4.64
CA VAL A 230 -19.88 16.65 3.99
C VAL A 230 -19.87 16.81 2.48
N TYR A 231 -19.80 18.05 1.96
CA TYR A 231 -19.67 18.30 0.53
C TYR A 231 -18.42 17.58 -0.02
N GLU A 232 -17.29 17.71 0.66
CA GLU A 232 -16.05 17.08 0.22
C GLU A 232 -16.07 15.56 0.30
N ILE A 233 -16.61 14.96 1.39
CA ILE A 233 -16.77 13.50 1.47
C ILE A 233 -17.67 13.01 0.33
N THR A 234 -18.78 13.69 0.07
CA THR A 234 -19.70 13.26 -1.00
C THR A 234 -19.09 13.44 -2.39
N HIS A 235 -18.25 14.45 -2.60
CA HIS A 235 -17.46 14.59 -3.83
C HIS A 235 -16.56 13.36 -4.06
N GLN A 236 -15.89 12.86 -3.02
CA GLN A 236 -15.08 11.65 -3.10
C GLN A 236 -15.93 10.39 -3.36
N LEU A 237 -17.07 10.23 -2.69
CA LEU A 237 -18.00 9.11 -2.94
C LEU A 237 -18.54 9.08 -4.38
N VAL A 238 -18.75 10.25 -5.00
CA VAL A 238 -19.14 10.34 -6.42
C VAL A 238 -18.03 9.85 -7.35
N ARG A 239 -16.77 9.78 -6.91
CA ARG A 239 -15.66 9.20 -7.68
C ARG A 239 -15.45 7.71 -7.40
N THR A 240 -15.80 7.21 -6.21
CA THR A 240 -15.64 5.80 -5.84
C THR A 240 -16.56 4.86 -6.62
N ASN A 241 -16.02 3.78 -7.17
CA ASN A 241 -16.78 2.74 -7.86
C ASN A 241 -17.54 1.88 -6.83
N CYS A 242 -18.86 1.83 -6.97
CA CYS A 242 -19.74 1.06 -6.09
C CYS A 242 -20.97 0.59 -6.88
N ASP A 243 -21.88 -0.13 -6.23
CA ASP A 243 -23.13 -0.63 -6.81
C ASP A 243 -23.93 0.51 -7.44
N SER A 244 -24.56 0.25 -8.58
CA SER A 244 -25.25 1.27 -9.38
C SER A 244 -26.41 1.94 -8.65
N GLY A 245 -27.15 1.19 -7.84
CA GLY A 245 -28.22 1.73 -6.98
C GLY A 245 -27.66 2.68 -5.91
N LEU A 246 -26.58 2.28 -5.25
CA LEU A 246 -25.88 3.11 -4.27
C LEU A 246 -25.27 4.36 -4.94
N LYS A 247 -24.71 4.19 -6.14
CA LYS A 247 -24.12 5.28 -6.92
C LYS A 247 -25.14 6.36 -7.27
N THR A 248 -26.34 5.94 -7.68
CA THR A 248 -27.45 6.86 -7.97
C THR A 248 -27.83 7.68 -6.74
N THR A 249 -27.85 7.04 -5.56
CA THR A 249 -28.11 7.73 -4.29
C THR A 249 -27.02 8.73 -3.96
N ILE A 250 -25.76 8.32 -4.05
CA ILE A 250 -24.60 9.18 -3.80
C ILE A 250 -24.64 10.42 -4.71
N GLN A 251 -24.91 10.23 -6.01
CA GLN A 251 -25.01 11.32 -6.98
C GLN A 251 -26.15 12.29 -6.66
N SER A 252 -27.32 11.77 -6.28
CA SER A 252 -28.46 12.60 -5.86
C SER A 252 -28.13 13.44 -4.61
N ASN A 253 -27.52 12.81 -3.59
CA ASN A 253 -27.09 13.51 -2.38
C ASN A 253 -26.05 14.59 -2.69
N TYR A 254 -25.05 14.27 -3.53
CA TYR A 254 -24.03 15.23 -3.94
C TYR A 254 -24.63 16.44 -4.68
N GLN A 255 -25.60 16.24 -5.57
CA GLN A 255 -26.31 17.34 -6.23
C GLN A 255 -27.01 18.26 -5.22
N ILE A 256 -27.72 17.69 -4.25
CA ILE A 256 -28.38 18.45 -3.17
C ILE A 256 -27.33 19.26 -2.38
N TYR A 257 -26.21 18.66 -2.01
CA TYR A 257 -25.17 19.37 -1.27
C TYR A 257 -24.54 20.48 -2.10
N ARG A 258 -24.24 20.23 -3.37
CA ARG A 258 -23.66 21.22 -4.29
C ARG A 258 -24.57 22.44 -4.48
N GLU A 259 -25.86 22.25 -4.64
CA GLU A 259 -26.84 23.34 -4.78
C GLU A 259 -26.96 24.18 -3.50
N ASN A 260 -26.90 23.53 -2.34
CA ASN A 260 -27.03 24.19 -1.04
C ASN A 260 -25.71 24.75 -0.49
N TYR A 261 -24.56 24.38 -1.06
CA TYR A 261 -23.23 24.80 -0.59
C TYR A 261 -23.05 26.32 -0.59
N HIS A 262 -23.54 27.01 -1.62
CA HIS A 262 -23.43 28.47 -1.73
C HIS A 262 -24.48 29.25 -0.92
N HIS A 263 -25.48 28.56 -0.35
CA HIS A 263 -26.54 29.21 0.42
C HIS A 263 -26.09 29.38 1.88
N LYS A 264 -25.53 30.56 2.18
CA LYS A 264 -25.20 30.95 3.57
C LYS A 264 -26.42 30.80 4.48
N PRO A 265 -26.28 30.26 5.70
CA PRO A 265 -27.36 30.23 6.67
C PRO A 265 -27.71 31.68 7.06
N GLY A 266 -28.78 32.22 6.49
CA GLY A 266 -29.23 33.60 6.71
C GLY A 266 -29.80 34.31 5.48
N ALA A 267 -29.57 33.81 4.27
CA ALA A 267 -30.27 34.32 3.09
C ALA A 267 -31.65 33.64 3.00
N SER A 268 -32.67 34.25 3.62
CA SER A 268 -34.05 33.81 3.47
C SER A 268 -34.51 34.09 2.04
N GLU A 269 -34.44 33.09 1.17
CA GLU A 269 -35.43 32.98 0.10
C GLU A 269 -36.44 31.90 0.48
N THR A 270 -37.64 32.38 0.74
CA THR A 270 -38.88 31.63 0.93
C THR A 270 -39.11 30.66 -0.23
N LYS A 271 -38.61 29.43 -0.10
CA LYS A 271 -39.11 28.21 -0.72
C LYS A 271 -38.49 27.00 -0.01
N SER A 272 -38.86 26.80 1.26
CA SER A 272 -38.56 25.54 1.96
C SER A 272 -39.44 24.41 1.39
N ARG A 273 -39.10 23.93 0.19
CA ARG A 273 -39.48 22.57 -0.19
C ARG A 273 -38.72 21.67 0.77
N SER A 274 -39.46 20.99 1.63
CA SER A 274 -38.95 19.92 2.47
C SER A 274 -38.18 18.95 1.57
N TYR A 275 -36.85 18.95 1.63
CA TYR A 275 -36.00 17.90 1.04
C TYR A 275 -35.55 16.90 2.12
N GLY A 276 -35.74 17.23 3.41
CA GLY A 276 -35.40 16.37 4.53
C GLY A 276 -36.16 15.04 4.51
N TRP A 277 -37.42 15.01 4.04
CA TRP A 277 -38.19 13.77 3.89
C TRP A 277 -37.67 12.87 2.75
N VAL A 278 -37.12 13.45 1.68
CA VAL A 278 -36.56 12.68 0.55
C VAL A 278 -35.28 11.96 0.99
N ILE A 279 -34.42 12.65 1.75
CA ILE A 279 -33.20 12.06 2.31
C ILE A 279 -33.54 10.95 3.31
N TRP A 280 -34.56 11.13 4.15
CA TRP A 280 -35.01 10.10 5.10
C TRP A 280 -35.60 8.86 4.40
N LEU A 281 -36.40 9.07 3.35
CA LEU A 281 -36.98 7.98 2.54
C LEU A 281 -35.90 7.14 1.86
N VAL A 282 -34.84 7.77 1.35
CA VAL A 282 -33.73 7.08 0.69
C VAL A 282 -32.92 6.23 1.69
N VAL A 283 -32.67 6.73 2.91
CA VAL A 283 -31.98 5.97 3.97
C VAL A 283 -32.80 4.74 4.40
N VAL A 284 -34.13 4.87 4.53
CA VAL A 284 -35.02 3.73 4.86
C VAL A 284 -35.05 2.70 3.73
N LEU A 285 -35.09 3.15 2.47
CA LEU A 285 -35.11 2.25 1.31
C LEU A 285 -33.80 1.50 1.12
N ILE A 286 -32.65 2.11 1.43
CA ILE A 286 -31.35 1.41 1.39
C ILE A 286 -31.27 0.32 2.46
N LYS A 287 -31.70 0.61 3.70
CA LYS A 287 -31.74 -0.41 4.76
C LYS A 287 -32.68 -1.57 4.42
N LEU A 288 -33.80 -1.29 3.77
CA LEU A 288 -34.74 -2.32 3.31
C LEU A 288 -34.21 -3.13 2.12
N ALA A 289 -33.54 -2.49 1.16
CA ALA A 289 -32.98 -3.17 0.00
C ALA A 289 -31.87 -4.15 0.40
N ILE A 290 -30.98 -3.74 1.30
CA ILE A 290 -29.88 -4.58 1.83
C ILE A 290 -30.45 -5.74 2.66
N ALA A 291 -31.51 -5.51 3.45
CA ALA A 291 -32.17 -6.55 4.25
C ALA A 291 -32.97 -7.57 3.40
N CYS A 292 -33.29 -7.25 2.15
CA CYS A 292 -34.02 -8.15 1.24
C CYS A 292 -33.11 -8.87 0.23
N SER A 293 -31.82 -8.53 0.15
CA SER A 293 -30.85 -9.12 -0.79
C SER A 293 -29.86 -10.11 -0.14
N GLY A 294 -29.96 -10.35 1.18
CA GLY A 294 -29.29 -11.44 1.90
C GLY A 294 -30.28 -12.52 2.30
#